data_AF-A0A383B8V2-F1
#
_entry.id   AF-A0A383B8V2-F1
#
_cell.length_a   1.000
_cell.length_b   1.000
_cell.length_c   1.000
_cell.angle_alpha   90.00
_cell.angle_beta   90.00
_cell.angle_gamma   90.00
#
_symmetry.space_group_name_H-M   'P 1'
#
loop_
_entity.id
_entity.type
_entity.pdbx_description
1 polymer ?
#
loop_
_entity_poly.entity_id
_entity_poly.type
_entity_poly.pdbx_seq_one_letter_code
_entity_poly.pdbx_strand_id
1 'polypeptide(L)'
;MNYFIIAMIVMFNSSTNKYQYLYHINEDSLYPSASSCLSMISDPTFGKEHKIEVLQEFEDVIKNKPVSLVRLACLNKDKVEEYKVFMKENN
;
A
#
# COMPACT_ATOMS: atom_id res chain seq x y z
N MET A 1 16.58 8.69 9.45
CA MET A 1 15.99 7.37 9.11
C MET A 1 15.05 7.61 7.97
N ASN A 2 15.17 6.86 6.88
CA ASN A 2 14.39 7.15 5.68
C ASN A 2 13.14 6.26 5.61
N TYR A 3 12.09 6.79 4.99
CA TYR A 3 10.78 6.13 4.89
C TYR A 3 10.31 6.11 3.44
N PHE A 4 9.59 5.06 3.08
CA PHE A 4 8.80 4.97 1.85
C PHE A 4 7.32 5.02 2.20
N ILE A 5 6.51 5.38 1.20
CA ILE A 5 5.05 5.21 1.31
C ILE A 5 4.72 3.80 0.88
N ILE A 6 3.89 3.13 1.68
CA ILE A 6 3.32 1.84 1.37
C ILE A 6 1.80 1.97 1.27
N ALA A 7 1.22 1.37 0.23
CA ALA A 7 -0.21 1.21 0.07
C ALA A 7 -0.60 -0.24 0.32
N MET A 8 -1.61 -0.44 1.17
CA MET A 8 -2.25 -1.73 1.43
C MET A 8 -3.66 -1.70 0.88
N ILE A 9 -3.95 -2.61 -0.04
CA ILE A 9 -5.27 -2.81 -0.63
C ILE A 9 -5.92 -4.00 0.06
N VAL A 10 -7.11 -3.80 0.59
CA VAL A 10 -7.93 -4.86 1.20
C VAL A 10 -9.06 -5.21 0.24
N MET A 11 -9.12 -6.47 -0.15
CA MET A 11 -10.19 -7.01 -0.99
C MET A 11 -10.95 -8.07 -0.21
N PHE A 12 -12.26 -8.15 -0.44
CA PHE A 12 -13.08 -9.23 0.11
C PHE A 12 -13.26 -10.32 -0.95
N ASN A 13 -12.82 -11.54 -0.63
CA ASN A 13 -13.04 -12.70 -1.48
C ASN A 13 -14.30 -13.43 -1.01
N SER A 14 -15.39 -13.28 -1.77
CA SER A 14 -16.69 -13.90 -1.45
C SER A 14 -16.66 -15.43 -1.55
N SER A 15 -15.80 -16.01 -2.39
CA SER A 15 -15.68 -17.47 -2.55
C SER A 15 -15.03 -18.14 -1.34
N THR A 16 -14.09 -17.47 -0.68
CA THR A 16 -13.40 -17.99 0.50
C THR A 16 -13.90 -17.38 1.81
N ASN A 17 -14.78 -16.37 1.74
CA ASN A 17 -15.24 -15.56 2.87
C ASN A 17 -14.08 -15.02 3.71
N LYS A 18 -12.99 -14.63 3.04
CA LYS A 18 -11.76 -14.11 3.66
C LYS A 18 -11.32 -12.82 2.99
N TYR A 19 -10.60 -11.99 3.74
CA TYR A 19 -9.91 -10.83 3.18
C TYR A 19 -8.63 -11.29 2.46
N GLN A 20 -8.37 -10.70 1.30
CA GLN A 20 -7.12 -10.78 0.57
C GLN A 20 -6.43 -9.42 0.63
N TYR A 21 -5.11 -9.43 0.66
CA TYR A 21 -4.33 -8.22 0.81
C TYR A 21 -3.37 -8.07 -0.37
N LEU A 22 -3.27 -6.86 -0.92
CA LEU A 22 -2.22 -6.50 -1.87
C LEU A 22 -1.45 -5.32 -1.30
N TYR A 23 -0.19 -5.21 -1.71
CA TYR A 23 0.71 -4.20 -1.19
C TYR A 23 1.53 -3.61 -2.33
N HIS A 24 1.68 -2.29 -2.31
CA HIS A 24 2.59 -1.55 -3.18
C HIS A 24 3.50 -0.69 -2.30
N ILE A 25 4.82 -0.80 -2.51
CA ILE A 25 5.81 0.03 -1.83
C ILE A 25 6.37 0.99 -2.88
N ASN A 26 6.15 2.29 -2.69
CA ASN A 26 6.70 3.32 -3.58
C ASN A 26 8.17 3.56 -3.19
N GLU A 27 9.07 2.75 -3.76
CA GLU A 27 10.51 2.84 -3.51
C GLU A 27 11.19 4.00 -4.27
N ASP A 28 10.46 4.69 -5.15
CA ASP A 28 10.95 5.88 -5.88
C ASP A 28 10.88 7.16 -5.03
N SER A 29 10.01 7.18 -4.02
CA SER A 29 9.77 8.35 -3.16
C SER A 29 10.29 8.14 -1.74
N LEU A 30 11.48 8.69 -1.45
CA LEU A 30 12.15 8.57 -0.17
C LEU A 30 11.94 9.81 0.72
N TYR A 31 11.45 9.61 1.93
CA TYR A 31 11.23 10.67 2.92
C TYR A 31 12.27 10.62 4.04
N PRO A 32 12.83 11.76 4.48
CA PRO A 32 13.90 11.80 5.47
C PRO A 32 13.45 11.53 6.92
N SER A 33 12.13 11.50 7.17
CA SER A 33 11.54 11.24 8.48
C SER A 33 10.11 10.69 8.38
N ALA A 34 9.63 10.05 9.46
CA ALA A 34 8.25 9.59 9.56
C ALA A 34 7.26 10.74 9.46
N SER A 35 7.58 11.89 10.07
CA SER A 35 6.72 13.09 10.02
C SER A 35 6.57 13.65 8.61
N SER A 36 7.66 13.69 7.82
CA SER A 36 7.61 14.15 6.42
C SER A 36 6.77 13.20 5.56
N CYS A 37 6.95 11.89 5.72
CA CYS A 37 6.14 10.90 5.03
C CYS A 37 4.65 10.99 5.42
N LEU A 38 4.33 11.08 6.71
CA LEU A 38 2.95 11.22 7.19
C LEU A 38 2.31 12.53 6.72
N SER A 39 3.08 13.61 6.66
CA SER A 39 2.60 14.89 6.13
C SER A 39 2.21 14.77 4.66
N MET A 40 2.97 14.02 3.86
CA MET A 40 2.65 13.79 2.46
C MET A 40 1.39 12.93 2.30
N ILE A 41 1.26 11.85 3.08
CA ILE A 41 0.03 11.02 3.07
C ILE A 41 -1.20 11.81 3.49
N SER A 42 -1.03 12.76 4.40
CA SER A 42 -2.12 13.60 4.92
C SER A 42 -2.53 14.70 3.96
N ASP A 43 -1.73 14.98 2.93
CA ASP A 43 -2.15 15.85 1.83
C ASP A 43 -3.30 15.17 1.07
N PRO A 44 -4.49 15.80 1.01
CA PRO A 44 -5.68 15.16 0.46
C PRO A 44 -5.59 14.93 -1.06
N THR A 45 -4.82 15.76 -1.76
CA THR A 45 -4.61 15.64 -3.21
C THR A 45 -3.70 14.45 -3.47
N PHE A 46 -2.51 14.46 -2.88
CA PHE A 46 -1.54 13.37 -2.99
C PHE A 46 -2.13 12.04 -2.55
N GLY A 47 -2.74 12.00 -1.36
CA GLY A 47 -3.30 10.78 -0.79
C GLY A 47 -4.45 10.19 -1.62
N LYS A 48 -5.14 11.00 -2.43
CA LYS A 48 -6.16 10.54 -3.38
C LYS A 48 -5.52 10.04 -4.67
N GLU A 49 -4.61 10.82 -5.26
CA GLU A 49 -3.94 10.48 -6.51
C GLU A 49 -3.14 9.18 -6.39
N HIS A 50 -2.34 9.04 -5.33
CA HIS A 50 -1.53 7.86 -5.13
C HIS A 50 -2.36 6.59 -4.86
N LYS A 51 -3.56 6.72 -4.25
CA LYS A 51 -4.49 5.57 -4.13
C LYS A 51 -5.04 5.15 -5.49
N ILE A 52 -5.30 6.08 -6.40
CA ILE A 52 -5.78 5.78 -7.75
C ILE A 52 -4.69 5.08 -8.54
N GLU A 53 -3.46 5.61 -8.51
CA GLU A 53 -2.28 5.03 -9.14
C GLU A 53 -2.08 3.57 -8.72
N VAL A 54 -2.07 3.31 -7.41
CA VAL A 54 -1.93 1.94 -6.89
C VAL A 54 -3.07 1.03 -7.35
N LEU A 55 -4.31 1.52 -7.40
CA LEU A 55 -5.43 0.70 -7.90
C LEU A 55 -5.29 0.37 -9.39
N GLN A 56 -4.72 1.27 -10.20
CA GLN A 56 -4.47 1.05 -11.62
C GLN A 56 -3.40 -0.03 -11.82
N GLU A 57 -2.34 -0.05 -11.01
CA GLU A 57 -1.31 -1.09 -11.09
C GLU A 57 -1.85 -2.51 -10.84
N PHE A 58 -2.89 -2.62 -10.01
CA PHE A 58 -3.53 -3.90 -9.70
C PHE A 58 -4.83 -4.13 -10.48
N GLU A 59 -5.14 -3.34 -11.51
CA GLU A 59 -6.42 -3.40 -12.23
C GLU A 59 -6.78 -4.82 -12.66
N ASP A 60 -5.82 -5.57 -13.21
CA ASP A 60 -6.02 -6.96 -13.65
C ASP A 60 -6.28 -7.93 -12.50
N VAL A 61 -5.69 -7.69 -11.33
CA VAL A 61 -5.83 -8.54 -10.14
C VAL A 61 -7.15 -8.27 -9.41
N ILE A 62 -7.56 -7.00 -9.37
CA ILE A 62 -8.80 -6.54 -8.72
C ILE A 62 -10.01 -6.62 -9.65
N LYS A 63 -9.81 -6.91 -10.95
CA LYS A 63 -10.89 -7.03 -11.93
C LYS A 63 -11.95 -8.02 -11.43
N ASN A 64 -13.16 -7.52 -11.19
CA ASN A 64 -14.30 -8.26 -10.64
C ASN A 64 -14.21 -8.64 -9.15
N LYS A 65 -13.25 -8.09 -8.38
CA LYS A 65 -13.17 -8.24 -6.92
C LYS A 65 -13.56 -6.93 -6.24
N PRO A 66 -14.44 -6.96 -5.23
CA PRO A 66 -14.78 -5.76 -4.48
C PRO A 66 -13.58 -5.30 -3.63
N VAL A 67 -12.98 -4.17 -4.00
CA VAL A 67 -12.00 -3.47 -3.18
C VAL A 67 -12.74 -2.84 -2.00
N SER A 68 -12.35 -3.24 -0.79
CA SER A 68 -12.95 -2.73 0.45
C SER A 68 -12.27 -1.45 0.93
N LEU A 69 -10.94 -1.37 0.82
CA LEU A 69 -10.17 -0.24 1.35
C LEU A 69 -8.77 -0.16 0.73
N VAL A 70 -8.25 1.06 0.57
CA VAL A 70 -6.82 1.33 0.34
C VAL A 70 -6.29 2.19 1.49
N ARG A 71 -5.30 1.69 2.22
CA ARG A 71 -4.61 2.40 3.32
C ARG A 71 -3.20 2.77 2.90
N LEU A 72 -2.81 4.01 3.15
CA LEU A 72 -1.43 4.49 2.98
C LEU A 72 -0.74 4.55 4.36
N ALA A 73 0.53 4.18 4.42
CA ALA A 73 1.34 4.27 5.62
C ALA A 73 2.81 4.55 5.29
N CYS A 74 3.61 4.84 6.32
CA CYS A 74 5.05 5.03 6.19
C CYS A 74 5.79 3.76 6.61
N LEU A 75 6.63 3.25 5.73
CA LEU A 75 7.48 2.08 5.97
C LEU A 75 8.93 2.55 6.12
N ASN A 76 9.60 2.17 7.21
CA ASN A 76 11.03 2.42 7.36
C ASN A 76 11.78 1.65 6.25
N LYS A 77 12.70 2.32 5.54
CA LYS A 77 13.54 1.71 4.51
C LYS A 77 14.22 0.43 4.99
N ASP A 78 14.69 0.40 6.23
CA ASP A 78 15.40 -0.76 6.80
C ASP A 78 14.47 -1.97 7.04
N LYS A 79 13.16 -1.78 6.92
CA LYS A 79 12.12 -2.81 7.11
C LYS A 79 11.47 -3.27 5.80
N VAL A 80 11.90 -2.75 4.65
CA VAL A 80 11.30 -3.09 3.34
C VAL A 80 11.41 -4.58 3.05
N GLU A 81 12.60 -5.15 3.18
CA GLU A 81 12.83 -6.57 2.87
C GLU A 81 12.08 -7.50 3.85
N GLU A 82 12.08 -7.16 5.14
CA GLU A 82 11.29 -7.89 6.15
C GLU A 82 9.80 -7.87 5.80
N TYR A 83 9.28 -6.73 5.35
CA TYR A 83 7.89 -6.59 4.95
C TYR A 83 7.57 -7.39 3.68
N LYS A 84 8.45 -7.37 2.67
CA LYS A 84 8.29 -8.17 1.44
C LYS A 84 8.21 -9.66 1.74
N VAL A 85 9.07 -10.16 2.63
CA VAL A 85 9.05 -11.56 3.07
C VAL A 85 7.74 -11.89 3.79
N PHE A 86 7.37 -11.08 4.78
CA PHE A 86 6.13 -11.28 5.53
C PHE A 86 4.90 -11.33 4.60
N MET A 87 4.83 -10.45 3.60
CA MET A 87 3.70 -10.43 2.66
C MET A 87 3.67 -11.60 1.70
N LYS A 88 4.83 -12.13 1.31
CA LYS A 88 4.90 -13.34 0.49
C LYS A 88 4.43 -14.59 1.25
N GLU A 89 4.64 -14.63 2.57
CA GLU A 89 4.24 -15.77 3.41
C GLU A 89 2.76 -15.76 3.78
N ASN A 90 2.13 -14.58 3.83
CA ASN A 90 0.77 -14.39 4.33
C ASN A 90 -0.29 -14.17 3.23
N ASN A 91 0.11 -14.11 1.96
CA ASN A 91 -0.77 -14.04 0.79
C ASN A 91 -0.72 -15.33 -0.03
#